data_AF-A0A3D1I371-F1
#
_entry.id   AF-A0A3D1I371-F1
#
_cell.length_a   1.000
_cell.length_b   1.000
_cell.length_c   1.000
_cell.angle_alpha   90.00
_cell.angle_beta   90.00
_cell.angle_gamma   90.00
#
_symmetry.space_group_name_H-M   'P 1'
#
loop_
_entity.id
_entity.type
_entity.pdbx_description
1 polymer ?
#
loop_
_entity_poly.entity_id
_entity_poly.type
_entity_poly.pdbx_seq_one_letter_code
_entity_poly.pdbx_strand_id
1 'polypeptide(L)'
;SIEGKNYNRVQWISNGKIIAEGEKIDLIAASQNIGCYVRAQLLGKGGICLTQAFVLDDGNMHEVTLRNITPQQRKIECAEDKFKSTRFYVLGQEISRETAYRKRRRQEKKK
;
A
#
# COMPACT_ATOMS: atom_id res chain seq x y z
N SER A 1 -2.13 -23.00 3.49
CA SER A 1 -0.70 -23.11 3.86
C SER A 1 0.13 -22.52 2.75
N ILE A 2 1.38 -22.14 3.04
CA ILE A 2 2.35 -21.73 2.04
C ILE A 2 3.59 -22.60 2.15
N GLU A 3 4.20 -22.91 1.01
CA GLU A 3 5.47 -23.63 0.92
C GLU A 3 6.50 -22.76 0.20
N GLY A 4 7.75 -22.88 0.62
CA GLY A 4 8.86 -22.11 0.05
C GLY A 4 10.20 -22.75 0.38
N LYS A 5 11.27 -22.26 -0.27
CA LYS A 5 12.65 -22.62 0.04
C LYS A 5 13.44 -21.35 0.35
N ASN A 6 14.54 -21.49 1.10
CA ASN A 6 15.47 -20.40 1.41
C ASN A 6 14.83 -19.19 2.13
N TYR A 7 13.88 -19.44 3.02
CA TYR A 7 13.31 -18.43 3.90
C TYR A 7 13.52 -18.81 5.36
N ASN A 8 13.50 -17.82 6.25
CA ASN A 8 13.68 -17.96 7.69
C ASN A 8 12.35 -17.85 8.44
N ARG A 9 11.46 -16.97 7.97
CA ARG A 9 10.17 -16.69 8.63
C ARG A 9 9.08 -16.43 7.60
N VAL A 10 7.86 -16.87 7.90
CA VAL A 10 6.64 -16.48 7.20
C VAL A 10 5.82 -15.58 8.10
N GLN A 11 5.41 -14.43 7.58
CA GLN A 11 4.51 -13.49 8.24
C GLN A 11 3.29 -13.26 7.38
N TRP A 12 2.11 -13.32 7.98
CA TRP A 12 0.84 -12.98 7.33
C TRP A 12 0.51 -11.54 7.63
N ILE A 13 0.15 -10.78 6.59
CA ILE A 13 -0.09 -9.34 6.67
C ILE A 13 -1.48 -9.02 6.16
N SER A 14 -2.18 -8.16 6.91
CA SER A 14 -3.41 -7.50 6.51
C SER A 14 -3.35 -6.03 6.93
N ASN A 15 -3.83 -5.11 6.09
CA ASN A 15 -3.83 -3.67 6.38
C ASN A 15 -2.47 -3.11 6.85
N GLY A 16 -1.37 -3.66 6.35
CA GLY A 16 -0.01 -3.25 6.74
C GLY A 16 0.44 -3.71 8.13
N LYS A 17 -0.35 -4.54 8.84
CA LYS A 17 -0.01 -5.15 10.13
C LYS A 17 0.21 -6.64 9.99
N ILE A 18 1.11 -7.19 10.80
CA ILE A 18 1.33 -8.64 10.90
C ILE A 18 0.21 -9.23 11.75
N ILE A 19 -0.54 -10.18 11.20
CA ILE A 19 -1.70 -10.81 11.84
C ILE A 19 -1.41 -12.22 12.35
N ALA A 20 -0.45 -12.92 11.75
CA ALA A 20 -0.04 -14.26 12.16
C ALA A 20 1.37 -14.57 11.63
N GLU A 21 1.99 -15.59 12.18
CA GLU A 21 3.30 -16.07 11.73
C GLU A 21 3.33 -17.58 11.60
N GLY A 22 4.18 -18.07 10.70
CA GLY A 22 4.29 -19.48 10.36
C GLY A 22 3.66 -19.81 9.00
N GLU A 23 3.85 -21.04 8.56
CA GLU A 23 3.45 -21.53 7.22
C GLU A 23 1.93 -21.63 7.03
N LYS A 24 1.19 -21.61 8.13
CA LYS A 24 -0.28 -21.73 8.16
C LYS A 24 -0.84 -20.54 8.92
N ILE A 25 -1.96 -20.05 8.43
CA ILE A 25 -2.79 -19.05 9.09
C ILE A 25 -4.16 -19.67 9.36
N ASP A 26 -4.65 -19.45 10.57
CA ASP A 26 -6.05 -19.67 10.90
C ASP A 26 -6.79 -18.32 10.79
N LEU A 27 -7.66 -18.22 9.78
CA LEU A 27 -8.42 -16.99 9.50
C LEU A 27 -9.47 -16.71 10.58
N ILE A 28 -9.99 -17.74 11.27
CA ILE A 28 -11.00 -17.57 12.32
C ILE A 28 -10.35 -16.96 13.55
N ALA A 29 -9.20 -17.50 13.96
CA ALA A 29 -8.43 -16.99 15.09
C ALA A 29 -7.93 -15.55 14.86
N ALA A 30 -7.57 -15.20 13.62
CA ALA A 30 -7.07 -13.87 13.26
C ALA A 30 -8.17 -12.88 12.81
N SER A 31 -9.44 -13.29 12.81
CA SER A 31 -10.57 -12.56 12.23
C SER A 31 -10.69 -11.11 12.72
N GLN A 32 -10.43 -10.85 14.01
CA GLN A 32 -10.50 -9.51 14.59
C GLN A 32 -9.48 -8.52 14.03
N ASN A 33 -8.38 -9.00 13.44
CA ASN A 33 -7.30 -8.17 12.90
C ASN A 33 -7.20 -8.23 11.37
N ILE A 34 -8.12 -8.95 10.71
CA ILE A 34 -8.17 -9.12 9.27
C ILE A 34 -9.06 -8.04 8.66
N GLY A 35 -8.54 -7.32 7.67
CA GLY A 35 -9.35 -6.46 6.80
C GLY A 35 -9.85 -7.19 5.56
N CYS A 36 -9.91 -6.49 4.42
CA CYS A 36 -10.42 -7.06 3.16
C CYS A 36 -9.42 -7.98 2.42
N TYR A 37 -8.19 -8.13 2.91
CA TYR A 37 -7.18 -8.97 2.26
C TYR A 37 -6.18 -9.54 3.24
N VAL A 38 -5.57 -10.65 2.85
CA VAL A 38 -4.45 -11.27 3.55
C VAL A 38 -3.35 -11.64 2.55
N ARG A 39 -2.09 -11.44 2.94
CA ARG A 39 -0.91 -11.75 2.14
C ARG A 39 0.15 -12.42 2.98
N ALA A 40 0.87 -13.39 2.42
CA ALA A 40 2.08 -13.93 3.05
C ALA A 40 3.33 -13.16 2.61
N GLN A 41 4.20 -12.89 3.57
CA GLN A 41 5.54 -12.35 3.42
C GLN A 41 6.54 -13.41 3.89
N LEU A 42 7.40 -13.88 2.99
CA LEU A 42 8.54 -14.72 3.32
C LEU A 42 9.77 -13.84 3.52
N LEU A 43 10.38 -13.91 4.70
CA LEU A 43 11.63 -13.22 5.01
C LEU A 43 12.77 -14.23 5.01
N GLY A 44 13.83 -13.95 4.25
CA GLY A 44 15.04 -14.77 4.21
C GLY A 44 16.30 -13.92 4.09
N LYS A 45 17.46 -14.56 4.08
CA LYS A 45 18.75 -13.86 3.90
C LYS A 45 18.83 -13.07 2.59
N GLY A 46 18.11 -13.51 1.56
CA GLY A 46 18.02 -12.85 0.25
C GLY A 46 17.05 -11.66 0.19
N GLY A 47 16.38 -11.31 1.29
CA GLY A 47 15.41 -10.23 1.35
C GLY A 47 13.98 -10.71 1.60
N ILE A 48 13.02 -9.99 1.02
CA ILE A 48 11.60 -10.19 1.26
C ILE A 48 10.91 -10.65 -0.04
N CYS A 49 10.20 -11.77 0.03
CA CYS A 49 9.30 -12.22 -1.02
C CYS A 49 7.85 -12.06 -0.57
N LEU A 50 7.05 -11.42 -1.42
CA LEU A 50 5.63 -11.21 -1.19
C LEU A 50 4.84 -12.14 -2.11
N THR A 51 3.86 -12.85 -1.56
CA THR A 51 2.93 -13.60 -2.41
C THR A 51 1.85 -12.70 -2.99
N GLN A 52 1.15 -13.21 -3.99
CA GLN A 52 -0.15 -12.68 -4.36
C GLN A 52 -1.06 -12.67 -3.11
N ALA A 53 -1.79 -11.57 -2.91
CA ALA A 53 -2.78 -11.47 -1.85
C ALA A 53 -4.07 -12.16 -2.29
N PHE A 54 -4.79 -12.75 -1.33
CA PHE A 54 -6.18 -13.15 -1.54
C PHE A 54 -7.09 -12.18 -0.80
N VAL A 55 -8.23 -11.90 -1.42
CA VAL A 55 -9.28 -11.04 -0.87
C VAL A 55 -10.15 -11.90 0.04
N LEU A 56 -10.54 -11.34 1.17
CA LEU A 56 -11.46 -11.96 2.11
C LEU A 56 -12.75 -11.15 2.12
N ASP A 57 -13.86 -11.87 2.12
CA ASP A 57 -15.20 -11.33 2.24
C ASP A 57 -15.83 -11.94 3.49
N ASP A 58 -16.21 -11.10 4.44
CA ASP A 58 -16.91 -11.47 5.66
C ASP A 58 -18.44 -11.48 5.46
N GLY A 59 -18.91 -11.33 4.22
CA GLY A 59 -20.32 -11.15 3.89
C GLY A 59 -20.83 -9.75 4.23
N ASN A 60 -19.98 -8.90 4.80
CA ASN A 60 -20.22 -7.49 5.08
C ASN A 60 -19.30 -6.61 4.22
N MET A 61 -18.83 -7.12 3.07
CA MET A 61 -18.54 -6.26 1.93
C MET A 61 -19.83 -5.50 1.60
N HIS A 62 -20.05 -4.38 2.31
CA HIS A 62 -20.74 -3.26 1.73
C HIS A 62 -20.06 -3.09 0.39
N GLU A 63 -20.85 -3.26 -0.67
CA GLU A 63 -20.45 -3.01 -2.04
C GLU A 63 -19.47 -1.85 -1.98
N VAL A 64 -18.18 -2.11 -2.26
CA VAL A 64 -17.15 -1.06 -2.26
C VAL A 64 -17.79 -0.04 -3.14
N THR A 65 -18.27 1.04 -2.54
CA THR A 65 -19.14 1.94 -3.25
C THR A 65 -18.15 2.50 -4.23
N LEU A 66 -18.21 2.02 -5.48
CA LEU A 66 -17.81 2.80 -6.62
C LEU A 66 -18.50 4.09 -6.26
N ARG A 67 -17.71 5.07 -5.81
CA ARG A 67 -18.25 6.32 -5.30
C ARG A 67 -19.33 6.66 -6.33
N ASN A 68 -20.54 7.02 -5.91
CA ASN A 68 -21.56 7.45 -6.88
C ASN A 68 -21.10 8.81 -7.43
N ILE A 69 -19.97 8.80 -8.13
CA ILE A 69 -19.31 9.90 -8.76
C ILE A 69 -20.19 10.17 -9.96
N THR A 70 -20.77 11.36 -9.96
CA THR A 70 -21.50 11.83 -11.13
C THR A 70 -20.58 11.74 -12.37
N PRO A 71 -21.12 11.51 -13.58
CA PRO A 71 -20.31 11.44 -14.80
C PRO A 71 -19.40 12.67 -15.00
N GLN A 72 -19.78 13.83 -14.46
CA GLN A 72 -19.00 15.06 -14.49
C GLN A 72 -17.77 14.97 -13.58
N GLN A 73 -17.94 14.54 -12.33
CA GLN A 73 -16.82 14.36 -11.40
C GLN A 73 -15.82 13.29 -11.88
N ARG A 74 -16.29 12.22 -12.56
CA ARG A 74 -15.39 11.22 -13.18
C ARG A 74 -14.51 11.82 -14.27
N LYS A 75 -15.04 12.76 -15.07
CA LYS A 75 -14.26 13.44 -16.11
C LYS A 75 -13.19 14.34 -15.50
N ILE A 76 -13.49 15.00 -14.39
CA ILE A 76 -12.54 15.85 -13.66
C ILE A 76 -11.42 14.99 -13.07
N GLU A 77 -11.75 13.89 -12.38
CA GLU A 77 -10.76 12.97 -11.80
C GLU A 77 -9.86 12.36 -12.89
N CYS A 78 -10.44 11.89 -14.01
CA CYS A 78 -9.67 11.44 -15.16
C CYS A 78 -8.75 12.53 -15.76
N ALA A 79 -9.19 13.79 -15.79
CA ALA A 79 -8.37 14.89 -16.28
C ALA A 79 -7.22 15.20 -15.32
N GLU A 80 -7.50 15.18 -14.01
CA GLU A 80 -6.47 15.32 -12.98
C GLU A 80 -5.43 14.19 -13.05
N ASP A 81 -5.85 12.95 -13.22
CA ASP A 81 -4.95 11.81 -13.31
C ASP A 81 -4.08 11.88 -14.58
N LYS A 82 -4.65 12.30 -15.71
CA LYS A 82 -3.88 12.59 -16.94
C LYS A 82 -2.87 13.72 -16.74
N PHE A 83 -3.24 14.78 -16.01
CA PHE A 83 -2.31 15.85 -15.68
C PHE A 83 -1.19 15.37 -14.73
N LYS A 84 -1.54 14.68 -13.65
CA LYS A 84 -0.59 14.17 -12.64
C LYS A 84 0.35 13.10 -13.20
N SER A 85 -0.09 12.33 -14.20
CA SER A 85 0.75 11.36 -14.92
C SER A 85 1.69 12.00 -15.95
N THR A 86 1.53 13.28 -16.25
CA THR A 86 2.40 13.96 -17.22
C THR A 86 3.76 14.29 -16.59
N ARG A 87 4.83 14.15 -17.37
CA ARG A 87 6.21 14.44 -16.95
C ARG A 87 6.41 15.84 -16.38
N PHE A 88 5.61 16.82 -16.83
CA PHE A 88 5.61 18.19 -16.29
C PHE A 88 5.20 18.26 -14.81
N TYR A 89 4.24 17.45 -14.37
CA TYR A 89 3.83 17.40 -12.97
C TYR A 89 4.97 16.88 -12.08
N VAL A 90 5.64 15.82 -12.52
CA VAL A 90 6.80 15.24 -11.82
C VAL A 90 7.96 16.24 -11.71
N LEU A 91 8.29 16.92 -12.82
CA LEU A 91 9.34 17.94 -12.85
C LEU A 91 9.01 19.13 -11.93
N GLY A 92 7.75 19.59 -11.93
CA GLY A 92 7.30 20.65 -11.04
C GLY A 92 7.39 20.26 -9.56
N GLN A 93 7.04 19.02 -9.22
CA GLN A 93 7.18 18.48 -7.86
C GLN A 93 8.65 18.44 -7.41
N GLU A 94 9.56 18.05 -8.30
CA GLU A 94 10.99 17.99 -8.00
C GLU A 94 11.59 19.38 -7.75
N ILE A 95 11.23 20.38 -8.57
CA ILE A 95 11.63 21.78 -8.37
C ILE A 95 11.05 22.32 -7.04
N SER A 96 9.79 22.04 -6.74
CA SER A 96 9.17 22.43 -5.48
C SER A 96 9.89 21.82 -4.27
N ARG A 97 10.23 20.53 -4.34
CA ARG A 97 10.98 19.83 -3.30
C ARG A 97 12.38 20.43 -3.11
N GLU A 98 13.07 20.72 -4.20
CA GLU A 98 14.41 21.32 -4.20
C GLU A 98 14.39 22.74 -3.61
N THR A 99 13.41 23.57 -3.98
CA THR A 99 13.27 24.92 -3.41
C THR A 99 12.93 24.88 -1.91
N ALA A 100 12.07 23.96 -1.47
CA ALA A 100 11.79 23.74 -0.06
C ALA A 100 13.02 23.26 0.73
N TYR A 101 13.83 22.37 0.14
CA TYR A 101 15.11 21.94 0.73
C TYR A 101 16.10 23.10 0.89
N ARG A 102 16.27 23.93 -0.16
CA ARG A 102 17.14 25.11 -0.12
C ARG A 102 16.71 26.15 0.92
N LYS A 103 15.40 26.37 1.09
CA LYS A 103 14.87 27.27 2.13
C LYS A 103 15.24 26.78 3.53
N ARG A 104 15.07 25.48 3.81
CA ARG A 104 15.44 24.87 5.12
C ARG A 104 16.92 25.03 5.44
N ARG A 105 17.81 24.72 4.49
CA ARG A 105 19.27 24.93 4.66
C ARG A 105 19.66 26.38 4.93
N ARG A 106 18.95 27.35 4.34
CA ARG A 106 19.19 28.78 4.61
C ARG A 106 18.74 29.21 6.00
N GLN A 107 17.73 28.57 6.57
CA GLN A 107 17.27 28.83 7.94
C GLN A 107 18.21 28.20 8.97
N GLU A 108 18.73 27.00 8.71
CA GLU A 108 19.72 26.33 9.57
C GLU A 108 21.04 27.10 9.67
N LYS A 109 21.49 27.74 8.57
CA LYS A 109 22.69 28.60 8.57
C LYS A 109 22.51 29.97 9.22
N LYS A 110 21.28 30.37 9.55
CA LYS A 110 20.95 31.64 10.21
C LYS A 110 20.71 31.49 11.73
N LYS A 111 20.73 30.25 12.23
CA LYS A 111 20.84 29.93 13.65
C LYS A 111 22.30 29.76 14.02
#